data_AF-A0A7X5IGF7-F1
#
_entry.id   AF-A0A7X5IGF7-F1
#
_cell.length_a   1.000
_cell.length_b   1.000
_cell.length_c   1.000
_cell.angle_alpha   90.00
_cell.angle_beta   90.00
_cell.angle_gamma   90.00
#
_symmetry.space_group_name_H-M   'P 1'
#
loop_
_entity.id
_entity.type
_entity.pdbx_description
1 polymer ?
#
loop_
_entity_poly.entity_id
_entity_poly.type
_entity_poly.pdbx_seq_one_letter_code
_entity_poly.pdbx_strand_id
1 'polypeptide(L)'
;MRYAQIDKNGICFADSYLSGEVKANDMILLQENDVSPLGKKYDNGIWIEVEQSQIPQQENDTEIIMQSITELELQGLEAQQERQMLAQQMTELELAMLERSNM
;
A
#
# COMPACT_ATOMS: atom_id res chain seq x y z
N MET A 1 13.85 34.32 -2.21
CA MET A 1 12.46 34.67 -2.58
C MET A 1 11.70 33.38 -2.83
N ARG A 2 10.47 33.25 -2.33
CA ARG A 2 9.67 32.02 -2.43
C ARG A 2 8.65 32.13 -3.56
N TYR A 3 8.53 31.11 -4.38
CA TYR A 3 7.62 31.10 -5.53
C TYR A 3 6.85 29.79 -5.60
N ALA A 4 5.57 29.89 -5.97
CA ALA A 4 4.78 28.75 -6.44
C ALA A 4 4.93 28.62 -7.95
N GLN A 5 5.24 27.40 -8.41
CA GLN A 5 5.27 27.06 -9.83
C GLN A 5 3.95 26.40 -10.22
N ILE A 6 3.27 26.96 -11.22
CA ILE A 6 1.97 26.48 -11.69
C ILE A 6 2.10 25.74 -13.03
N ASP A 7 1.28 24.71 -13.21
CA ASP A 7 1.17 24.00 -14.49
C ASP A 7 0.27 24.76 -15.47
N LYS A 8 0.07 24.19 -16.67
CA LYS A 8 -0.82 24.72 -17.71
C LYS A 8 -2.29 24.87 -17.28
N ASN A 9 -2.71 24.17 -16.22
CA ASN A 9 -4.06 24.24 -15.66
C ASN A 9 -4.15 25.25 -14.49
N GLY A 10 -3.04 25.91 -14.16
CA GLY A 10 -2.91 26.82 -13.03
C GLY A 10 -2.69 26.12 -11.69
N ILE A 11 -2.37 24.83 -11.67
CA ILE A 11 -2.20 24.05 -10.44
C ILE A 11 -0.76 24.16 -9.96
N CYS A 12 -0.58 24.55 -8.70
CA CYS A 12 0.74 24.58 -8.08
C CYS A 12 1.28 23.16 -7.93
N PHE A 13 2.39 22.85 -8.59
CA PHE A 13 3.06 21.55 -8.50
C PHE A 13 4.39 21.62 -7.73
N ALA A 14 4.92 22.82 -7.49
CA ALA A 14 6.15 23.02 -6.73
C ALA A 14 6.18 24.35 -5.98
N ASP A 15 6.85 24.33 -4.83
CA ASP A 15 7.14 25.49 -3.98
C ASP A 15 8.67 25.62 -3.91
N SER A 16 9.22 26.76 -4.32
CA SER A 16 10.66 26.91 -4.59
C SER A 16 11.24 28.18 -3.99
N TYR A 17 12.44 28.06 -3.42
CA TYR A 17 13.22 29.18 -2.91
C TYR A 17 14.33 29.53 -3.89
N LEU A 18 14.26 30.74 -4.46
CA LEU A 18 15.22 31.24 -5.43
C LEU A 18 16.07 32.37 -4.86
N SER A 19 17.30 32.49 -5.35
CA SER A 19 18.30 33.48 -4.90
C SER A 19 18.02 34.90 -5.40
N GLY A 20 17.02 35.10 -6.27
CA GLY A 20 16.68 36.40 -6.85
C GLY A 20 15.26 36.48 -7.40
N GLU A 21 14.93 37.63 -7.98
CA GLU A 21 13.64 37.87 -8.61
C GLU A 21 13.53 37.09 -9.94
N VAL A 22 12.41 36.39 -10.14
CA VAL A 22 12.11 35.72 -11.40
C VAL A 22 10.82 36.28 -11.97
N LYS A 23 10.86 36.71 -13.24
CA LYS A 23 9.70 37.16 -13.99
C LYS A 23 9.34 36.09 -15.00
N ALA A 24 8.42 35.22 -14.63
CA ALA A 24 7.88 34.15 -15.48
C ALA A 24 6.38 34.01 -15.23
N ASN A 25 5.61 33.68 -16.27
CA ASN A 25 4.14 33.64 -16.20
C ASN A 25 3.61 32.49 -15.34
N ASP A 26 4.43 31.45 -15.18
CA ASP A 26 4.17 30.23 -14.42
C ASP A 26 4.74 30.29 -12.99
N MET A 27 5.26 31.45 -12.58
CA MET A 27 5.86 31.65 -11.26
C MET A 27 5.14 32.75 -10.49
N ILE A 28 4.44 32.37 -9.43
CA ILE A 28 3.71 33.28 -8.54
C ILE A 28 4.56 33.53 -7.30
N LEU A 29 4.95 34.78 -7.06
CA LEU A 29 5.69 35.17 -5.87
C LEU A 29 4.82 34.97 -4.61
N LEU A 30 5.36 34.27 -3.62
CA LEU A 30 4.74 34.04 -2.32
C LEU A 30 5.37 34.93 -1.25
N GLN A 31 4.58 35.31 -0.25
CA GLN A 31 5.10 35.93 0.97
C GLN A 31 5.72 34.86 1.88
N GLU A 32 6.67 35.27 2.73
CA GLU A 32 7.37 34.33 3.63
C GLU A 32 6.42 33.56 4.55
N ASN A 33 5.31 34.18 4.95
CA ASN A 33 4.32 33.61 5.87
C ASN A 33 3.15 32.91 5.18
N ASP A 34 3.12 32.85 3.84
CA ASP A 34 2.03 32.18 3.13
C ASP A 34 2.07 30.67 3.36
N VAL A 35 0.91 30.05 3.55
CA VAL A 35 0.80 28.59 3.53
C VAL A 35 1.18 28.09 2.13
N SER A 36 1.88 26.95 2.04
CA SER A 36 2.22 26.38 0.74
C SER A 36 0.96 26.11 -0.07
N PRO A 37 0.82 26.68 -1.29
CA PRO A 37 -0.34 26.47 -2.14
C PRO A 37 -0.25 25.18 -2.95
N LEU A 38 0.64 24.26 -2.58
CA LEU A 38 0.88 23.02 -3.29
C LEU A 38 -0.44 22.25 -3.50
N GLY A 39 -0.69 21.84 -4.74
CA GLY A 39 -1.90 21.16 -5.15
C GLY A 39 -3.11 22.07 -5.36
N LYS A 40 -3.04 23.38 -5.10
CA LYS A 40 -4.15 24.33 -5.32
C LYS A 40 -4.09 24.98 -6.70
N LYS A 41 -5.23 25.41 -7.21
CA LYS A 41 -5.35 26.18 -8.46
C LYS A 41 -5.18 27.67 -8.19
N TYR A 42 -4.34 28.34 -8.96
CA TYR A 42 -4.27 29.80 -8.98
C TYR A 42 -5.31 30.35 -9.96
N ASP A 43 -6.26 31.15 -9.45
CA ASP A 43 -7.26 31.84 -10.26
C ASP A 43 -7.34 33.31 -9.82
N ASN A 44 -6.97 34.23 -10.72
CA ASN A 44 -7.09 35.68 -10.53
C ASN A 44 -6.56 36.22 -9.19
N GLY A 45 -5.43 35.70 -8.69
CA GLY A 45 -4.83 36.17 -7.43
C GLY A 45 -5.18 35.32 -6.20
N ILE A 46 -6.02 34.30 -6.36
CA ILE A 46 -6.53 33.47 -5.26
C ILE A 46 -6.15 32.01 -5.48
N TRP A 47 -5.75 31.33 -4.40
CA TRP A 47 -5.51 29.89 -4.38
C TRP A 47 -6.79 29.13 -4.02
N ILE A 48 -7.30 28.36 -4.96
CA ILE A 48 -8.54 27.59 -4.84
C ILE A 48 -8.19 26.11 -4.60
N GLU A 49 -8.82 25.52 -3.59
CA GLU A 49 -8.75 24.08 -3.36
C GLU A 49 -9.40 23.34 -4.54
N VAL A 50 -8.67 22.40 -5.13
CA VAL A 50 -9.19 21.50 -6.16
C VAL A 50 -9.43 20.15 -5.50
N GLU A 51 -10.60 19.57 -5.74
CA GLU A 51 -10.87 18.19 -5.35
C GLU A 51 -9.84 17.28 -6.02
N GLN A 52 -8.89 16.79 -5.23
CA GLN A 52 -8.04 15.71 -5.67
C GLN A 52 -8.94 14.51 -5.87
N SER A 53 -9.00 14.01 -7.10
CA SER A 53 -9.65 12.74 -7.39
C SER A 53 -9.04 11.70 -6.44
N GLN A 54 -9.88 11.13 -5.59
CA GLN A 54 -9.47 10.03 -4.72
C GLN A 54 -8.93 8.94 -5.65
N ILE A 55 -7.61 8.72 -5.60
CA ILE A 55 -7.01 7.59 -6.29
C ILE A 55 -7.73 6.38 -5.69
N PRO A 56 -8.36 5.51 -6.50
CA PRO A 56 -8.97 4.29 -5.99
C PRO A 56 -7.93 3.60 -5.13
N GLN A 57 -8.28 3.32 -3.88
CA GLN A 57 -7.42 2.65 -2.94
C GLN A 57 -7.06 1.31 -3.57
N GLN A 58 -5.87 1.21 -4.14
CA GLN A 58 -5.36 -0.04 -4.69
C GLN A 58 -5.43 -1.05 -3.55
N GLU A 59 -6.09 -2.19 -3.78
CA GLU A 59 -6.16 -3.28 -2.82
C GLU A 59 -4.76 -3.49 -2.25
N ASN A 60 -4.62 -3.30 -0.94
CA ASN A 60 -3.30 -3.20 -0.34
C ASN A 60 -2.64 -4.57 -0.48
N ASP A 61 -1.59 -4.67 -1.30
CA ASP A 61 -0.86 -5.93 -1.56
C ASP A 61 -0.54 -6.68 -0.26
N THR A 62 -0.36 -5.95 0.86
CA THR A 62 -0.17 -6.48 2.21
C THR A 62 -1.34 -7.33 2.72
N GLU A 63 -2.59 -6.91 2.50
CA GLU A 63 -3.78 -7.63 2.96
C GLU A 63 -4.00 -8.91 2.17
N ILE A 64 -3.69 -8.89 0.86
CA ILE A 64 -3.74 -10.08 0.00
C ILE A 64 -2.66 -11.08 0.44
N ILE A 65 -1.44 -10.61 0.67
CA ILE A 65 -0.33 -11.44 1.13
C ILE A 65 -0.68 -12.07 2.50
N MET A 66 -1.21 -11.29 3.44
CA MET A 66 -1.58 -11.80 4.77
C MET A 66 -2.61 -12.92 4.71
N GLN A 67 -3.66 -12.76 3.89
CA GLN A 67 -4.68 -13.80 3.68
C GLN A 67 -4.06 -15.08 3.11
N SER A 68 -3.18 -14.95 2.11
CA SER A 68 -2.52 -16.10 1.49
C SER A 68 -1.62 -16.86 2.47
N ILE A 69 -0.93 -16.15 3.38
CA ILE A 69 -0.11 -16.77 4.42
C ILE A 69 -0.98 -17.58 5.39
N THR A 70 -2.08 -16.98 5.88
CA THR A 70 -2.99 -17.66 6.80
C THR A 70 -3.62 -18.91 6.17
N GLU A 71 -3.97 -18.86 4.88
CA GLU A 71 -4.49 -20.03 4.17
C GLU A 71 -3.45 -21.15 4.04
N LEU A 72 -2.21 -20.82 3.70
CA LEU A 72 -1.11 -21.79 3.61
C LEU A 72 -0.78 -22.43 4.96
N GLU A 73 -0.79 -21.66 6.05
CA GLU A 73 -0.58 -22.17 7.40
C GLU A 73 -1.67 -23.18 7.80
N LEU A 74 -2.93 -22.90 7.47
CA LEU A 74 -4.06 -23.80 7.72
C LEU A 74 -3.91 -25.11 6.94
N GLN A 75 -3.63 -25.03 5.64
CA GLN A 75 -3.40 -26.21 4.81
C GLN A 75 -2.22 -27.06 5.33
N GLY A 76 -1.15 -26.41 5.82
CA GLY A 76 -0.01 -27.09 6.42
C GLY A 76 -0.39 -27.88 7.68
N LEU A 77 -1.21 -27.30 8.55
CA LEU A 77 -1.73 -27.93 9.76
C LEU A 77 -2.60 -29.15 9.43
N GLU A 78 -3.54 -29.01 8.49
CA GLU A 78 -4.42 -30.09 8.06
C GLU A 78 -3.62 -31.27 7.47
N ALA A 79 -2.68 -30.97 6.57
CA ALA A 79 -1.82 -31.99 5.98
C ALA A 79 -0.94 -32.69 7.03
N GLN A 80 -0.50 -31.98 8.08
CA GLN A 80 0.23 -32.58 9.18
C GLN A 80 -0.68 -33.53 9.99
N GLN A 81 -1.90 -33.11 10.30
CA GLN A 81 -2.87 -33.93 11.04
C GLN A 81 -3.22 -35.21 10.27
N GLU A 82 -3.48 -35.09 8.97
CA GLU A 82 -3.78 -36.24 8.10
C GLU A 82 -2.64 -37.25 8.11
N ARG A 83 -1.39 -36.79 7.96
CA ARG A 83 -0.19 -37.65 8.04
C ARG A 83 -0.08 -38.37 9.38
N GLN A 84 -0.38 -37.70 10.50
CA GLN A 84 -0.35 -38.33 11.82
C GLN A 84 -1.43 -39.41 11.98
N MET A 85 -2.62 -39.18 11.44
CA MET A 85 -3.70 -40.16 11.48
C MET A 85 -3.37 -41.39 10.64
N LEU A 86 -2.83 -41.18 9.43
CA LEU A 86 -2.38 -42.28 8.58
C LEU A 86 -1.27 -43.10 9.24
N ALA A 87 -0.30 -42.43 9.88
CA ALA A 87 0.77 -43.11 10.62
C ALA A 87 0.22 -43.96 11.77
N GLN A 88 -0.77 -43.47 12.52
CA GLN A 88 -1.43 -44.25 13.57
C GLN A 88 -2.16 -45.47 13.01
N GLN A 89 -2.95 -45.30 11.95
CA GLN A 89 -3.66 -46.42 11.29
C GLN A 89 -2.69 -47.49 10.79
N MET A 90 -1.54 -47.10 10.21
CA MET A 90 -0.51 -48.06 9.80
C MET A 90 0.07 -48.81 10.99
N THR A 91 0.37 -48.11 12.09
CA THR A 91 0.89 -48.73 13.32
C THR A 91 -0.11 -49.73 13.91
N GLU A 92 -1.39 -49.36 13.97
CA GLU A 92 -2.46 -50.25 14.45
C GLU A 92 -2.61 -51.50 13.57
N LEU A 93 -2.55 -51.33 12.25
CA LEU A 93 -2.61 -52.44 11.29
C LEU A 93 -1.43 -53.39 11.45
N GLU A 94 -0.21 -52.86 11.58
CA GLU A 94 0.99 -53.66 11.82
C GLU A 94 0.87 -54.49 13.10
N LEU A 95 0.38 -53.88 14.19
CA LEU A 95 0.16 -54.56 15.46
C LEU A 95 -0.87 -55.68 15.34
N ALA A 96 -2.01 -55.42 14.70
CA ALA A 96 -3.05 -56.42 14.49
C ALA A 96 -2.57 -57.61 13.64
N MET A 97 -1.69 -57.36 12.66
CA MET A 97 -1.08 -58.41 11.84
C MET A 97 -0.06 -59.24 12.62
N LEU A 98 0.72 -58.62 13.52
CA LEU A 98 1.68 -59.30 14.39
C LEU A 98 0.96 -60.18 15.43
N GLU A 99 -0.12 -59.70 16.05
CA GLU A 99 -0.90 -60.47 17.01
C GLU A 99 -1.55 -61.71 16.38
N ARG A 100 -2.05 -61.58 15.14
CA ARG A 100 -2.64 -62.70 14.40
C ARG A 100 -1.61 -63.74 13.92
N SER A 101 -0.34 -63.37 13.82
CA SER A 101 0.75 -64.27 13.40
C SER A 101 1.38 -65.04 14.57
N ASN A 102 1.14 -64.60 15.81
CA ASN A 102 1.61 -65.21 17.05
C ASN A 102 0.56 -66.11 17.74
N MET A 103 -0.59 -66.35 17.09
CA MET A 103 -1.62 -67.34 17.46
C MET A 103 -1.63 -68.51 16.47
#